data_AF-A0A7Y1VAZ2-F1
#
_entry.id   AF-A0A7Y1VAZ2-F1
#
_cell.length_a   1.000
_cell.length_b   1.000
_cell.length_c   1.000
_cell.angle_alpha   90.00
_cell.angle_beta   90.00
_cell.angle_gamma   90.00
#
_symmetry.space_group_name_H-M   'P 1'
#
loop_
_entity.id
_entity.type
_entity.pdbx_description
1 polymer ?
#
loop_
_entity_poly.entity_id
_entity_poly.type
_entity_poly.pdbx_seq_one_letter_code
_entity_poly.pdbx_strand_id
1 'polypeptide(L)' 'MKPETRKQEIINTSAKLFKEKGFSAVTMRDLAQAMGIKAASLYNHINSKQEILTNIIISIAEEFTKGML' A
#
# COMPACT_ATOMS: atom_id res chain seq x y z
N MET A 1 3.19 -15.41 14.61
CA MET A 1 2.57 -14.73 13.45
C MET A 1 3.52 -14.85 12.27
N LYS A 2 3.02 -15.13 11.06
CA LYS A 2 3.89 -15.12 9.87
C LYS A 2 4.36 -13.67 9.63
N PRO A 3 5.63 -13.45 9.24
CA PRO A 3 6.11 -12.12 8.90
C PRO A 3 5.32 -11.56 7.72
N GLU A 4 5.09 -10.25 7.73
CA GLU A 4 4.46 -9.57 6.59
C GLU A 4 5.33 -9.73 5.34
N THR A 5 4.68 -9.90 4.19
CA THR A 5 5.39 -9.85 2.92
C THR A 5 5.77 -8.40 2.62
N ARG A 6 6.83 -8.18 1.83
CA ARG A 6 7.20 -6.82 1.40
C ARG A 6 6.04 -6.09 0.72
N LYS A 7 5.22 -6.81 -0.05
CA LYS A 7 4.01 -6.25 -0.67
C LYS A 7 2.99 -5.78 0.37
N GLN A 8 2.81 -6.54 1.46
CA GLN A 8 1.92 -6.15 2.55
C GLN A 8 2.41 -4.89 3.27
N GLU A 9 3.71 -4.80 3.56
CA GLU A 9 4.30 -3.61 4.17
C GLU A 9 4.10 -2.35 3.29
N ILE A 10 4.24 -2.48 1.96
CA ILE A 10 3.99 -1.38 1.02
C ILE A 10 2.53 -0.93 1.11
N ILE A 11 1.59 -1.88 1.07
CA ILE A 11 0.14 -1.61 1.13
C ILE A 11 -0.20 -0.89 2.44
N ASN A 12 0.24 -1.41 3.57
CA ASN A 12 -0.04 -0.86 4.90
C ASN A 12 0.53 0.56 5.06
N THR A 13 1.80 0.76 4.68
CA THR A 13 2.45 2.07 4.74
C THR A 13 1.76 3.08 3.84
N SER A 14 1.39 2.66 2.62
CA SER A 14 0.71 3.53 1.67
C SER A 14 -0.69 3.90 2.11
N ALA A 15 -1.45 2.97 2.67
CA ALA A 15 -2.79 3.24 3.22
C ALA A 15 -2.73 4.33 4.30
N LYS A 16 -1.73 4.25 5.20
CA LYS A 16 -1.51 5.28 6.22
C LYS A 16 -1.19 6.64 5.59
N LEU A 17 -0.26 6.69 4.63
CA LEU A 17 0.12 7.94 3.98
C LEU A 17 -1.04 8.55 3.17
N PHE A 18 -1.81 7.72 2.45
CA PHE A 18 -2.99 8.19 1.71
C PHE A 18 -4.06 8.73 2.64
N LYS A 19 -4.26 8.12 3.81
CA LYS A 19 -5.19 8.62 4.83
C LYS A 19 -4.76 9.98 5.39
N GLU A 20 -3.46 10.17 5.64
CA GLU A 20 -2.93 11.39 6.26
C GLU A 20 -2.82 12.56 5.28
N LYS A 21 -2.41 12.30 4.03
CA LYS A 21 -2.06 13.35 3.06
C LYS A 21 -2.98 13.40 1.84
N GLY A 22 -3.84 12.41 1.65
CA GLY A 22 -4.64 12.22 0.44
C GLY A 22 -3.84 11.52 -0.67
N PHE A 23 -4.54 10.69 -1.46
CA PHE A 23 -3.93 9.90 -2.53
C PHE A 23 -3.14 10.75 -3.54
N SER A 24 -3.69 11.89 -3.98
CA SER A 24 -3.05 12.73 -5.01
C SER A 24 -1.75 13.36 -4.54
N ALA A 25 -1.63 13.71 -3.25
CA ALA A 25 -0.46 14.37 -2.69
C ALA A 25 0.72 13.43 -2.41
N VAL A 26 0.48 12.12 -2.36
CA VAL A 26 1.54 11.13 -2.11
C VAL A 26 2.17 10.67 -3.42
N THR A 27 3.49 10.63 -3.47
CA THR A 27 4.26 10.10 -4.60
C THR A 27 4.90 8.76 -4.26
N MET A 28 5.33 8.00 -5.28
CA MET A 28 6.09 6.76 -5.07
C MET A 28 7.41 6.98 -4.30
N ARG A 29 7.99 8.19 -4.41
CA ARG A 29 9.20 8.56 -3.66
C ARG A 29 8.90 8.79 -2.18
N ASP A 30 7.78 9.41 -1.85
CA ASP A 30 7.35 9.59 -0.46
C ASP A 30 7.11 8.24 0.23
N LEU A 31 6.52 7.28 -0.50
CA LEU A 31 6.33 5.91 -0.02
C LEU A 31 7.66 5.22 0.27
N ALA A 32 8.60 5.28 -0.68
CA ALA A 32 9.92 4.70 -0.50
C ALA A 32 10.67 5.33 0.69
N GLN A 33 10.58 6.66 0.85
CA GLN A 33 11.17 7.37 1.99
C GLN A 33 10.53 6.95 3.32
N ALA A 34 9.20 6.86 3.39
CA ALA A 34 8.49 6.41 4.58
C ALA A 34 8.85 4.97 4.99
N MET A 35 9.20 4.14 4.02
CA MET A 35 9.67 2.76 4.22
C MET A 35 11.18 2.64 4.47
N GLY A 36 11.95 3.73 4.36
CA GLY A 36 13.40 3.68 4.48
C GLY A 36 14.11 2.87 3.38
N ILE A 37 13.52 2.80 2.18
CA ILE A 37 14.06 2.04 1.04
C ILE A 37 14.31 2.93 -0.17
N LYS A 38 15.05 2.40 -1.15
CA LYS A 38 15.20 3.05 -2.46
C LYS A 38 13.90 2.91 -3.25
N ALA A 39 13.53 3.94 -4.01
CA ALA A 39 12.37 3.89 -4.90
C ALA A 39 12.44 2.71 -5.89
N ALA A 40 13.63 2.38 -6.41
CA ALA A 40 13.83 1.21 -7.27
C ALA A 40 13.41 -0.12 -6.59
N SER A 41 13.66 -0.27 -5.29
CA SER A 41 13.22 -1.46 -4.54
C SER A 41 11.71 -1.56 -4.41
N LEU A 42 11.00 -0.41 -4.35
CA LEU A 42 9.53 -0.37 -4.35
C LEU A 42 8.97 -0.91 -5.67
N TYR A 43 9.56 -0.50 -6.79
CA TYR A 43 9.16 -0.93 -8.13
C TYR A 43 9.36 -2.42 -8.41
N ASN A 44 10.18 -3.12 -7.62
CA ASN A 44 10.31 -4.58 -7.71
C ASN A 44 9.05 -5.34 -7.21
N HIS A 45 8.16 -4.66 -6.49
CA HIS A 45 7.00 -5.29 -5.86
C HIS A 45 5.65 -4.72 -6.32
N ILE A 46 5.65 -3.47 -6.79
CA ILE A 46 4.46 -2.71 -7.15
C ILE A 46 4.80 -1.83 -8.35
N ASN A 47 3.92 -1.80 -9.35
CA ASN A 47 4.16 -1.06 -10.59
C ASN A 47 3.75 0.42 -10.49
N SER A 48 2.75 0.76 -9.67
CA SER A 48 2.21 2.12 -9.61
C SER A 48 1.48 2.43 -8.31
N LYS A 49 1.28 3.74 -8.05
CA LYS A 49 0.46 4.23 -6.94
C LYS A 49 -1.01 3.76 -7.06
N GLN A 50 -1.51 3.66 -8.29
CA GLN A 50 -2.84 3.17 -8.60
C GLN A 50 -3.00 1.70 -8.24
N GLU A 51 -2.00 0.85 -8.56
CA GLU A 51 -2.02 -0.56 -8.18
C GLU A 51 -2.11 -0.72 -6.66
N ILE A 52 -1.38 0.11 -5.89
CA ILE A 52 -1.46 0.11 -4.43
C ILE A 52 -2.88 0.43 -3.97
N LEU A 53 -3.48 1.51 -4.49
CA LEU A 53 -4.83 1.91 -4.12
C LEU A 53 -5.86 0.83 -4.46
N THR A 54 -5.74 0.21 -5.64
CA THR A 54 -6.60 -0.92 -6.03
C THR A 54 -6.48 -2.09 -5.04
N ASN A 55 -5.26 -2.48 -4.66
CA ASN A 55 -5.05 -3.56 -3.68
C ASN A 55 -5.66 -3.21 -2.31
N ILE A 56 -5.53 -1.94 -1.86
CA ILE A 56 -6.13 -1.48 -0.59
C ILE A 56 -7.66 -1.62 -0.66
N ILE A 57 -8.29 -1.11 -1.73
CA ILE A 57 -9.75 -1.10 -1.88
C ILE A 57 -10.29 -2.54 -1.95
N ILE A 58 -9.67 -3.41 -2.76
CA ILE A 58 -10.09 -4.80 -2.90
C ILE A 58 -9.96 -5.53 -1.56
N SER A 59 -8.83 -5.37 -0.86
CA SER A 59 -8.63 -6.01 0.45
C SER A 59 -9.69 -5.59 1.48
N ILE A 60 -10.07 -4.30 1.50
CA ILE A 60 -11.13 -3.81 2.39
C ILE A 60 -12.48 -4.37 1.99
N ALA A 61 -12.79 -4.42 0.69
CA ALA A 61 -14.04 -4.98 0.19
C ALA A 61 -14.18 -6.47 0.52
N GLU A 62 -13.12 -7.25 0.33
CA GLU A 62 -13.06 -8.66 0.70
C GLU A 62 -13.25 -8.87 2.20
N GLU A 63 -12.59 -8.07 3.04
CA GLU A 63 -12.74 -8.15 4.50
C GLU A 63 -14.15 -7.77 4.95
N PHE A 64 -14.71 -6.71 4.38
CA PHE A 64 -16.07 -6.26 4.68
C PHE A 64 -17.12 -7.32 4.30
N THR A 65 -16.99 -7.89 3.10
CA THR A 65 -17.95 -8.90 2.61
C THR A 65 -17.82 -10.25 3.32
N LYS A 66 -16.65 -10.59 3.86
CA LYS A 66 -16.46 -11.82 4.65
C LYS A 66 -17.35 -11.89 5.90
N GLY A 67 -17.73 -10.75 6.47
CA GLY A 67 -18.67 -10.68 7.60
C GLY A 67 -20.15 -10.71 7.21
N MET A 68 -20.46 -10.77 5.92
CA MET A 68 -21.84 -10.78 5.39
C MET A 68 -22.31 -12.17 4.92
N LEU A 69 -21.43 -13.17 4.95
CA LEU A 69 -21.72 -14.58 4.73
C LEU A 69 -21.70 -15.31 6.07
#